data_AF-A0A2D6EXF8-F1
#
_entry.id   AF-A0A2D6EXF8-F1
#
_cell.length_a   1.000
_cell.length_b   1.000
_cell.length_c   1.000
_cell.angle_alpha   90.00
_cell.angle_beta   90.00
_cell.angle_gamma   90.00
#
_symmetry.space_group_name_H-M   'P 1'
#
loop_
_entity.id
_entity.type
_entity.pdbx_description
1 polymer ?
#
loop_
_entity_poly.entity_id
_entity_poly.type
_entity_poly.pdbx_seq_one_letter_code
_entity_poly.pdbx_strand_id
1 'polypeptide(L)'
;MDPVRHKRAISGSDAERFVAQMLGLANIPDGERSPDLISADGMYTPQLALEVKGGRGKGIMVDYQLHYGITTEVEYVEFFGESPPEILTLFGADRVGRAFANQPTVVYYALVDRKDTLKKENFKVPYASIQHVWGDVFFVPHEYAFYSFAVQHAMRTGRTVPGVVPGIKKVIKKDMDSWTNPDYSGRKGDKSSWQNIIMSDIRYFISEDKELLTPDGKRRVSRMQRNYEGLPSLERRTFPGPNGTSLYALVEPDHVSLFDTIERQVKSQILDLEEITAAREASVPLLQRFATITVPPLFEDVGVRAAELVHNTLSEEELLTLERVAQWMPSKR
;
A
#
# COMPACT_ATOMS: atom_id res chain seq x y z
N MET A 1 11.51 -13.58 17.92
CA MET A 1 11.04 -12.55 16.96
C MET A 1 10.03 -11.64 17.67
N ASP A 2 10.05 -10.33 17.41
CA ASP A 2 9.22 -9.35 18.12
C ASP A 2 7.71 -9.48 17.77
N PRO A 3 6.83 -9.84 18.72
CA PRO A 3 5.39 -10.04 18.48
C PRO A 3 4.64 -8.77 18.06
N VAL A 4 5.25 -7.59 18.18
CA VAL A 4 4.66 -6.32 17.72
C VAL A 4 4.87 -6.12 16.22
N ARG A 5 6.01 -6.57 15.66
CA ARG A 5 6.31 -6.48 14.23
C ARG A 5 5.38 -7.34 13.38
N HIS A 6 5.01 -8.53 13.86
CA HIS A 6 4.09 -9.43 13.13
C HIS A 6 2.67 -8.86 12.96
N LYS A 7 2.18 -8.00 13.85
CA LYS A 7 0.75 -7.64 13.87
C LYS A 7 0.34 -6.46 12.99
N ARG A 8 1.26 -5.55 12.67
CA ARG A 8 1.02 -4.49 11.67
C ARG A 8 1.14 -5.02 10.24
N ALA A 9 1.96 -6.04 10.03
CA ALA A 9 2.11 -6.71 8.74
C ALA A 9 0.79 -7.39 8.30
N ILE A 10 0.00 -7.93 9.23
CA ILE A 10 -1.23 -8.68 8.89
C ILE A 10 -2.25 -7.83 8.13
N SER A 11 -2.53 -6.60 8.59
CA SER A 11 -3.49 -5.73 7.90
C SER A 11 -2.96 -5.19 6.56
N GLY A 12 -1.66 -4.90 6.49
CA GLY A 12 -1.02 -4.48 5.23
C GLY A 12 -1.10 -5.59 4.19
N SER A 13 -0.60 -6.78 4.55
CA SER A 13 -0.59 -7.95 3.67
C SER A 13 -1.99 -8.43 3.26
N ASP A 14 -3.01 -8.27 4.11
CA ASP A 14 -4.39 -8.61 3.72
C ASP A 14 -4.97 -7.57 2.73
N ALA A 15 -4.63 -6.28 2.87
CA ALA A 15 -4.99 -5.25 1.89
C ALA A 15 -4.27 -5.46 0.55
N GLU A 16 -2.97 -5.81 0.59
CA GLU A 16 -2.20 -6.17 -0.60
C GLU A 16 -2.85 -7.34 -1.34
N ARG A 17 -3.21 -8.43 -0.64
CA ARG A 17 -3.90 -9.58 -1.24
C ARG A 17 -5.27 -9.22 -1.81
N PHE A 18 -6.04 -8.39 -1.11
CA PHE A 18 -7.33 -7.91 -1.60
C PHE A 18 -7.18 -7.15 -2.93
N VAL A 19 -6.23 -6.20 -3.00
CA VAL A 19 -5.96 -5.43 -4.21
C VAL A 19 -5.36 -6.31 -5.31
N ALA A 20 -4.45 -7.22 -4.96
CA ALA A 20 -3.84 -8.16 -5.88
C ALA A 20 -4.88 -9.06 -6.53
N GLN A 21 -5.81 -9.64 -5.76
CA GLN A 21 -6.90 -10.44 -6.31
C GLN A 21 -7.82 -9.59 -7.19
N MET A 22 -8.16 -8.38 -6.76
CA MET A 22 -9.04 -7.47 -7.50
C MET A 22 -8.48 -7.07 -8.87
N LEU A 23 -7.16 -6.91 -8.97
CA LEU A 23 -6.47 -6.42 -10.16
C LEU A 23 -5.62 -7.47 -10.87
N GLY A 24 -5.63 -8.72 -10.39
CA GLY A 24 -4.77 -9.81 -10.88
C GLY A 24 -3.27 -9.48 -10.85
N LEU A 25 -2.81 -8.81 -9.79
CA LEU A 25 -1.39 -8.45 -9.61
C LEU A 25 -0.66 -9.49 -8.76
N ALA A 26 0.67 -9.48 -8.84
CA ALA A 26 1.56 -10.30 -8.02
C ALA A 26 2.34 -9.44 -7.04
N ASN A 27 2.73 -10.01 -5.89
CA ASN A 27 3.64 -9.35 -4.95
C ASN A 27 5.04 -9.23 -5.55
N ILE A 28 5.67 -8.07 -5.38
CA ILE A 28 7.10 -7.91 -5.68
C ILE A 28 7.91 -8.44 -4.49
N PRO A 29 8.86 -9.38 -4.68
CA PRO A 29 9.62 -9.96 -3.57
C PRO A 29 10.64 -9.00 -2.94
N ASP A 30 10.89 -7.83 -3.55
CA ASP A 30 12.00 -6.93 -3.23
C ASP A 30 11.75 -5.95 -2.06
N GLY A 31 10.70 -6.19 -1.26
CA GLY A 31 10.47 -5.54 0.03
C GLY A 31 10.47 -4.00 -0.03
N GLU A 32 11.19 -3.34 0.89
CA GLU A 32 11.18 -1.88 1.05
C GLU A 32 11.77 -1.09 -0.16
N ARG A 33 12.22 -1.76 -1.23
CA ARG A 33 12.86 -1.14 -2.41
C ARG A 33 11.94 -0.98 -3.61
N SER A 34 10.78 -1.61 -3.60
CA SER A 34 9.85 -1.58 -4.72
C SER A 34 8.43 -1.32 -4.21
N PRO A 35 7.49 -0.94 -5.10
CA PRO A 35 6.07 -1.07 -4.80
C PRO A 35 5.72 -2.47 -4.31
N ASP A 36 4.62 -2.60 -3.58
CA ASP A 36 4.15 -3.87 -3.06
C ASP A 36 3.72 -4.85 -4.17
N LEU A 37 3.03 -4.36 -5.21
CA LEU A 37 2.42 -5.18 -6.27
C LEU A 37 2.89 -4.78 -7.67
N ILE A 38 2.93 -5.74 -8.59
CA ILE A 38 3.20 -5.54 -10.02
C ILE A 38 2.34 -6.44 -10.91
N SER A 39 2.02 -5.96 -12.10
CA SER A 39 1.33 -6.74 -13.12
C SER A 39 2.26 -7.62 -13.92
N ALA A 40 1.78 -8.81 -14.30
CA ALA A 40 2.44 -9.64 -15.29
C ALA A 40 2.56 -8.91 -16.65
N ASP A 41 3.58 -9.27 -17.42
CA ASP A 41 3.85 -8.68 -18.74
C ASP A 41 2.63 -8.79 -19.67
N GLY A 42 2.28 -7.66 -20.29
CA GLY A 42 1.15 -7.58 -21.24
C GLY A 42 -0.24 -7.54 -20.61
N MET A 43 -0.37 -7.72 -19.29
CA MET A 43 -1.67 -7.58 -18.61
C MET A 43 -2.19 -6.15 -18.64
N TYR A 44 -1.28 -5.20 -18.40
CA TYR A 44 -1.53 -3.77 -18.50
C TYR A 44 -0.46 -3.13 -19.40
N THR A 45 -0.83 -2.07 -20.11
CA THR A 45 0.09 -1.31 -20.95
C THR A 45 -0.12 0.18 -20.70
N PRO A 46 0.88 0.90 -20.16
CA PRO A 46 2.16 0.40 -19.62
C PRO A 46 1.99 -0.56 -18.43
N GLN A 47 3.07 -1.24 -18.01
CA GLN A 47 3.05 -2.15 -16.87
C GLN A 47 2.66 -1.40 -15.60
N LEU A 48 1.75 -1.96 -14.80
CA LEU A 48 1.25 -1.33 -13.58
C LEU A 48 1.98 -1.88 -12.36
N ALA A 49 2.45 -1.00 -11.49
CA ALA A 49 2.87 -1.33 -10.14
C ALA A 49 2.13 -0.47 -9.09
N LEU A 50 1.83 -1.06 -7.93
CA LEU A 50 1.08 -0.41 -6.87
C LEU A 50 1.81 -0.46 -5.54
N GLU A 51 1.88 0.69 -4.88
CA GLU A 51 2.14 0.78 -3.45
C GLU A 51 0.81 0.78 -2.69
N VAL A 52 0.55 -0.24 -1.87
CA VAL A 52 -0.75 -0.46 -1.22
C VAL A 52 -0.72 0.02 0.22
N LYS A 53 -1.66 0.89 0.58
CA LYS A 53 -1.83 1.39 1.95
C LYS A 53 -3.23 1.09 2.49
N GLY A 54 -3.34 0.12 3.38
CA GLY A 54 -4.56 -0.13 4.15
C GLY A 54 -4.67 0.77 5.39
N GLY A 55 -5.82 1.42 5.60
CA GLY A 55 -6.05 2.23 6.79
C GLY A 55 -7.44 2.86 6.89
N ARG A 56 -7.75 3.49 8.04
CA ARG A 56 -9.04 4.15 8.26
C ARG A 56 -8.99 5.60 7.78
N GLY A 57 -9.59 5.88 6.62
CA GLY A 57 -9.63 7.22 6.01
C GLY A 57 -8.27 7.77 5.56
N LYS A 58 -7.18 7.00 5.71
CA LYS A 58 -5.83 7.41 5.33
C LYS A 58 -4.89 6.22 5.16
N GLY A 59 -3.93 6.35 4.24
CA GLY A 59 -2.72 5.54 4.18
C GLY A 59 -1.55 6.23 4.89
N ILE A 60 -0.56 5.46 5.33
CA ILE A 60 0.68 6.01 5.90
C ILE A 60 1.80 5.75 4.91
N MET A 61 2.48 6.80 4.48
CA MET A 61 3.59 6.75 3.55
C MET A 61 4.89 7.17 4.22
N VAL A 62 5.96 6.48 3.85
CA VAL A 62 7.32 6.80 4.27
C VAL A 62 8.06 7.49 3.12
N ASP A 63 8.92 8.46 3.42
CA ASP A 63 9.69 9.22 2.43
C ASP A 63 10.51 8.37 1.46
N TYR A 64 11.03 7.20 1.86
CA TYR A 64 11.75 6.32 0.90
C TYR A 64 10.80 5.81 -0.18
N GLN A 65 9.52 5.62 0.11
CA GLN A 65 8.55 5.10 -0.85
C GLN A 65 8.29 6.09 -1.99
N LEU A 66 8.74 7.34 -1.86
CA LEU A 66 8.66 8.34 -2.91
C LEU A 66 9.67 8.11 -4.05
N HIS A 67 10.64 7.18 -3.94
CA HIS A 67 11.48 6.85 -5.09
C HIS A 67 10.83 5.83 -6.05
N TYR A 68 9.71 5.22 -5.65
CA TYR A 68 9.12 4.12 -6.42
C TYR A 68 8.66 4.56 -7.81
N GLY A 69 8.12 5.78 -7.94
CA GLY A 69 7.67 6.31 -9.23
C GLY A 69 8.77 6.82 -10.16
N ILE A 70 10.05 6.61 -9.82
CA ILE A 70 11.18 6.89 -10.71
C ILE A 70 11.71 5.53 -11.17
N THR A 71 11.31 5.11 -12.36
CA THR A 71 11.51 3.75 -12.90
C THR A 71 12.44 3.70 -14.10
N THR A 72 12.60 4.83 -14.78
CA THR A 72 13.48 5.02 -15.95
C THR A 72 14.52 6.11 -15.72
N GLU A 73 15.58 6.09 -16.52
CA GLU A 73 16.62 7.13 -16.50
C GLU A 73 16.05 8.50 -16.91
N VAL A 74 15.08 8.53 -17.84
CA VAL A 74 14.40 9.76 -18.27
C VAL A 74 13.68 10.41 -17.09
N GLU A 75 12.88 9.64 -16.35
CA GLU A 75 12.19 10.13 -15.15
C GLU A 75 13.18 10.61 -14.08
N TYR A 76 14.33 9.94 -13.93
CA TYR A 76 15.38 10.38 -13.02
C TYR A 76 15.92 11.76 -13.40
N VAL A 77 16.25 11.96 -14.68
CA VAL A 77 16.78 13.23 -15.20
C VAL A 77 15.73 14.33 -15.08
N GLU A 78 14.47 14.06 -15.41
CA GLU A 78 13.36 15.02 -15.25
C GLU A 78 13.16 15.41 -13.78
N PHE A 79 13.25 14.43 -12.87
CA PHE A 79 12.98 14.66 -11.46
C PHE A 79 14.15 15.35 -10.73
N PHE A 80 15.41 15.02 -11.04
CA PHE A 80 16.59 15.55 -10.34
C PHE A 80 17.36 16.62 -11.12
N GLY A 81 17.19 16.69 -12.44
CA GLY A 81 17.92 17.62 -13.31
C GLY A 81 19.36 17.19 -13.62
N GLU A 82 19.71 15.93 -13.36
CA GLU A 82 21.04 15.36 -13.59
C GLU A 82 20.94 13.88 -13.96
N SER A 83 21.99 13.35 -14.63
CA SER A 83 22.08 11.92 -14.94
C SER A 83 22.29 11.07 -13.69
N PRO A 84 21.75 9.84 -13.65
CA PRO A 84 22.03 8.92 -12.55
C PRO A 84 23.51 8.54 -12.52
N PRO A 85 24.06 8.18 -11.35
CA PRO A 85 25.43 7.70 -11.25
C PRO A 85 25.61 6.40 -12.06
N GLU A 86 26.76 6.26 -12.73
CA GLU A 86 27.11 5.04 -13.45
C GLU A 86 27.07 3.81 -12.54
N ILE A 87 26.56 2.69 -13.07
CA ILE A 87 26.54 1.43 -12.34
C ILE A 87 27.98 0.91 -12.21
N LEU A 88 28.56 1.03 -11.02
CA LEU A 88 29.87 0.47 -10.72
C LEU A 88 29.70 -0.93 -10.13
N THR A 89 29.97 -1.93 -10.97
CA THR A 89 30.13 -3.33 -10.55
C THR A 89 31.55 -3.55 -10.03
N LEU A 90 31.70 -3.81 -8.73
CA LEU A 90 33.00 -4.20 -8.15
C LEU A 90 32.87 -5.63 -7.63
N PHE A 91 33.62 -6.56 -8.24
CA PHE A 91 33.59 -7.99 -7.90
C PHE A 91 32.22 -8.66 -8.08
N GLY A 92 31.46 -8.28 -9.11
CA GLY A 92 30.17 -8.91 -9.44
C GLY A 92 29.01 -8.51 -8.53
N ALA A 93 29.22 -7.57 -7.61
CA ALA A 93 28.16 -6.91 -6.87
C ALA A 93 28.07 -5.44 -7.30
N ASP A 94 26.88 -5.00 -7.68
CA ASP A 94 26.58 -3.59 -7.86
C ASP A 94 26.90 -2.88 -6.53
N ARG A 95 27.78 -1.88 -6.56
CA ARG A 95 28.12 -1.09 -5.36
C ARG A 95 27.56 0.32 -5.40
N VAL A 96 27.34 0.88 -6.60
CA VAL A 96 26.83 2.24 -6.81
C VAL A 96 25.91 2.23 -8.03
N GLY A 97 24.76 2.90 -7.95
CA GLY A 97 23.80 3.05 -9.05
C GLY A 97 22.61 2.08 -8.98
N ARG A 98 21.46 2.52 -9.52
CA ARG A 98 20.23 1.72 -9.68
C ARG A 98 20.13 1.29 -11.14
N ALA A 99 19.83 0.01 -11.38
CA ALA A 99 19.41 -0.44 -12.70
C ALA A 99 18.01 0.10 -13.01
N PHE A 100 17.89 0.88 -14.08
CA PHE A 100 16.59 1.36 -14.56
C PHE A 100 15.95 0.33 -15.49
N ALA A 101 14.62 0.31 -15.52
CA ALA A 101 13.89 -0.55 -16.44
C ALA A 101 13.99 -0.01 -17.87
N ASN A 102 14.04 -0.91 -18.86
CA ASN A 102 14.03 -0.55 -20.28
C ASN A 102 12.64 -0.10 -20.77
N GLN A 103 11.59 -0.41 -20.01
CA GLN A 103 10.23 0.00 -20.29
C GLN A 103 9.66 0.71 -19.05
N PRO A 104 8.81 1.75 -19.25
CA PRO A 104 8.19 2.45 -18.14
C PRO A 104 7.23 1.53 -17.40
N THR A 105 7.42 1.42 -16.09
CA THR A 105 6.45 0.84 -15.16
C THR A 105 5.76 2.01 -14.47
N VAL A 106 4.45 2.13 -14.64
CA VAL A 106 3.72 3.22 -13.99
C VAL A 106 3.37 2.84 -12.56
N VAL A 107 3.65 3.77 -11.64
CA VAL A 107 3.44 3.56 -10.20
C VAL A 107 2.29 4.39 -9.69
N TYR A 108 1.30 3.70 -9.12
CA TYR A 108 0.19 4.31 -8.40
C TYR A 108 0.22 3.92 -6.91
N TYR A 109 -0.34 4.78 -6.06
CA TYR A 109 -0.58 4.45 -4.67
C TYR A 109 -2.05 4.08 -4.51
N ALA A 110 -2.31 2.85 -4.06
CA ALA A 110 -3.63 2.32 -3.81
C ALA A 110 -3.94 2.39 -2.30
N LEU A 111 -4.83 3.30 -1.91
CA LEU A 111 -5.29 3.40 -0.53
C LEU A 111 -6.58 2.60 -0.36
N VAL A 112 -6.56 1.61 0.52
CA VAL A 112 -7.73 0.78 0.82
C VAL A 112 -8.34 1.23 2.14
N ASP A 113 -9.58 1.74 2.11
CA ASP A 113 -10.26 2.15 3.33
C ASP A 113 -10.64 0.94 4.16
N ARG A 114 -10.47 1.04 5.48
CA ARG A 114 -10.85 0.00 6.42
C ARG A 114 -12.11 0.42 7.17
N LYS A 115 -13.21 -0.31 6.98
CA LYS A 115 -14.50 0.00 7.62
C LYS A 115 -14.65 -0.65 8.99
N ASP A 116 -13.89 -1.71 9.27
CA ASP A 116 -13.93 -2.38 10.58
C ASP A 116 -13.39 -1.52 11.73
N THR A 117 -13.67 -1.92 12.97
CA THR A 117 -13.13 -1.32 14.20
C THR A 117 -12.03 -2.15 14.87
N LEU A 118 -11.50 -3.17 14.18
CA LEU A 118 -10.47 -4.09 14.69
C LEU A 118 -9.23 -3.37 15.20
N LYS A 119 -8.68 -3.92 16.29
CA LYS A 119 -7.46 -3.47 16.95
C LYS A 119 -6.44 -4.61 16.97
N LYS A 120 -5.24 -4.32 17.46
CA LYS A 120 -4.12 -5.28 17.53
C LYS A 120 -4.51 -6.56 18.28
N GLU A 121 -5.42 -6.46 19.24
CA GLU A 121 -5.88 -7.56 20.07
C GLU A 121 -6.74 -8.56 19.30
N ASN A 122 -7.32 -8.18 18.16
CA ASN A 122 -8.11 -9.05 17.29
C ASN A 122 -7.24 -10.00 16.45
N PHE A 123 -5.94 -9.73 16.31
CA PHE A 123 -4.99 -10.49 15.48
C PHE A 123 -4.08 -11.39 16.32
N LYS A 124 -4.67 -12.13 17.26
CA LYS A 124 -3.96 -13.07 18.14
C LYS A 124 -3.94 -14.50 17.62
N VAL A 125 -4.81 -14.82 16.67
CA VAL A 125 -4.95 -16.15 16.07
C VAL A 125 -4.57 -16.14 14.59
N PRO A 126 -4.17 -17.28 14.00
CA PRO A 126 -3.99 -17.44 12.57
C PRO A 126 -5.24 -17.03 11.80
N TYR A 127 -5.05 -16.58 10.57
CA TYR A 127 -6.14 -16.18 9.67
C TYR A 127 -7.04 -15.06 10.20
N ALA A 128 -6.70 -14.42 11.33
CA ALA A 128 -7.52 -13.35 11.91
C ALA A 128 -7.74 -12.15 10.97
N SER A 129 -6.94 -12.03 9.90
CA SER A 129 -7.15 -11.03 8.86
C SER A 129 -8.50 -11.18 8.15
N ILE A 130 -9.12 -12.36 8.15
CA ILE A 130 -10.43 -12.58 7.51
C ILE A 130 -11.54 -11.69 8.09
N GLN A 131 -11.36 -11.19 9.31
CA GLN A 131 -12.28 -10.25 9.96
C GLN A 131 -12.24 -8.84 9.34
N HIS A 132 -11.23 -8.53 8.51
CA HIS A 132 -11.15 -7.21 7.87
C HIS A 132 -12.33 -6.97 6.95
N VAL A 133 -12.90 -5.78 7.08
CA VAL A 133 -13.92 -5.25 6.17
C VAL A 133 -13.29 -4.09 5.41
N TRP A 134 -12.94 -4.36 4.16
CA TRP A 134 -12.40 -3.36 3.24
C TRP A 134 -13.53 -2.55 2.60
N GLY A 135 -13.28 -1.27 2.42
CA GLY A 135 -14.19 -0.31 1.85
C GLY A 135 -13.67 0.24 0.52
N ASP A 136 -13.96 1.51 0.29
CA ASP A 136 -13.55 2.22 -0.93
C ASP A 136 -12.03 2.17 -1.14
N VAL A 137 -11.63 2.11 -2.41
CA VAL A 137 -10.22 2.11 -2.82
C VAL A 137 -9.91 3.38 -3.60
N PHE A 138 -8.77 3.99 -3.33
CA PHE A 138 -8.34 5.25 -3.95
C PHE A 138 -7.02 5.05 -4.67
N PHE A 139 -6.97 5.34 -5.96
CA PHE A 139 -5.76 5.34 -6.77
C PHE A 139 -5.30 6.77 -7.03
N VAL A 140 -4.03 7.05 -6.74
CA VAL A 140 -3.40 8.33 -7.05
C VAL A 140 -2.03 8.11 -7.69
N PRO A 141 -1.63 8.95 -8.65
CA PRO A 141 -0.34 8.81 -9.29
C PRO A 141 0.78 9.16 -8.31
N HIS A 142 1.99 8.74 -8.64
CA HIS A 142 3.17 9.02 -7.83
C HIS A 142 3.36 10.51 -7.53
N GLU A 143 3.18 11.39 -8.52
CA GLU A 143 3.35 12.83 -8.34
C GLU A 143 2.36 13.42 -7.32
N TYR A 144 1.10 12.95 -7.33
CA TYR A 144 0.13 13.32 -6.30
C TYR A 144 0.62 12.92 -4.90
N ALA A 145 1.12 11.69 -4.75
CA ALA A 145 1.63 11.19 -3.47
C ALA A 145 2.81 12.05 -2.99
N PHE A 146 3.74 12.39 -3.89
CA PHE A 146 4.85 13.29 -3.60
C PHE A 146 4.39 14.65 -3.08
N TYR A 147 3.48 15.33 -3.78
CA TYR A 147 3.00 16.64 -3.31
C TYR A 147 2.14 16.54 -2.05
N SER A 148 1.37 15.47 -1.87
CA SER A 148 0.61 15.22 -0.63
C SER A 148 1.54 15.09 0.58
N PHE A 149 2.67 14.40 0.39
CA PHE A 149 3.74 14.30 1.38
C PHE A 149 4.35 15.68 1.67
N ALA A 150 4.76 16.41 0.62
CA ALA A 150 5.38 17.72 0.76
C ALA A 150 4.46 18.74 1.44
N VAL A 151 3.17 18.75 1.11
CA VAL A 151 2.15 19.61 1.75
C VAL A 151 2.04 19.32 3.24
N GLN A 152 1.92 18.05 3.63
CA GLN A 152 1.81 17.69 5.04
C GLN A 152 3.10 17.94 5.81
N HIS A 153 4.25 17.64 5.21
CA HIS A 153 5.54 17.94 5.80
C HIS A 153 5.73 19.45 6.02
N ALA A 154 5.36 20.28 5.03
CA ALA A 154 5.38 21.74 5.12
C ALA A 154 4.43 22.25 6.22
N MET A 155 3.21 21.72 6.29
CA MET A 155 2.25 22.10 7.34
C MET A 155 2.77 21.78 8.74
N ARG A 156 3.35 20.60 8.93
CA ARG A 156 3.86 20.14 10.22
C ARG A 156 5.10 20.91 10.69
N THR A 157 5.96 21.33 9.75
CA THR A 157 7.21 22.06 10.05
C THR A 157 7.04 23.58 10.00
N GLY A 158 5.87 24.10 9.63
CA GLY A 158 5.63 25.53 9.43
C GLY A 158 6.34 26.12 8.21
N ARG A 159 6.91 25.28 7.33
CA ARG A 159 7.63 25.72 6.12
C ARG A 159 6.67 25.84 4.93
N THR A 160 7.15 26.41 3.84
CA THR A 160 6.45 26.43 2.54
C THR A 160 6.72 25.12 1.78
N VAL A 161 5.80 24.74 0.89
CA VAL A 161 5.99 23.54 0.05
C VAL A 161 7.23 23.66 -0.84
N PRO A 162 7.47 24.78 -1.56
CA PRO A 162 8.71 24.96 -2.32
C PRO A 162 9.97 24.90 -1.44
N GLY A 163 9.86 25.30 -0.16
CA GLY A 163 10.97 25.24 0.79
C GLY A 163 11.33 23.83 1.27
N VAL A 164 10.41 22.86 1.22
CA VAL A 164 10.65 21.49 1.69
C VAL A 164 10.93 20.50 0.56
N VAL A 165 10.40 20.75 -0.64
CA VAL A 165 10.58 19.90 -1.83
C VAL A 165 12.05 19.58 -2.12
N PRO A 166 13.00 20.54 -2.13
CA PRO A 166 14.41 20.22 -2.37
C PRO A 166 15.01 19.26 -1.32
N GLY A 167 14.58 19.39 -0.06
CA GLY A 167 15.01 18.49 1.01
C GLY A 167 14.48 17.06 0.81
N ILE A 168 13.22 16.94 0.40
CA ILE A 168 12.60 15.64 0.09
C ILE A 168 13.30 15.00 -1.12
N LYS A 169 13.51 15.74 -2.21
CA LYS A 169 14.26 15.26 -3.38
C LYS A 169 15.65 14.75 -3.01
N LYS A 170 16.38 15.46 -2.14
CA LYS A 170 17.70 15.02 -1.65
C LYS A 170 17.63 13.68 -0.91
N VAL A 171 16.58 13.43 -0.12
CA VAL A 171 16.38 12.15 0.58
C VAL A 171 16.08 11.03 -0.41
N ILE A 172 15.16 11.26 -1.35
CA ILE A 172 14.80 10.30 -2.41
C ILE A 172 16.04 9.93 -3.23
N LYS A 173 16.80 10.93 -3.68
CA LYS A 173 18.03 10.73 -4.44
C LYS A 173 19.04 9.89 -3.68
N LYS A 174 19.27 10.21 -2.40
CA LYS A 174 20.17 9.44 -1.54
C LYS A 174 19.74 7.97 -1.48
N ASP A 175 18.44 7.70 -1.38
CA ASP A 175 17.92 6.32 -1.34
C ASP A 175 18.15 5.58 -2.66
N MET A 176 17.97 6.27 -3.78
CA MET A 176 18.24 5.72 -5.11
C MET A 176 19.73 5.49 -5.37
N ASP A 177 20.60 6.40 -4.93
CA ASP A 177 22.05 6.31 -5.13
C ASP A 177 22.69 5.24 -4.20
N SER A 178 22.11 5.02 -3.02
CA SER A 178 22.59 4.05 -2.01
C SER A 178 21.89 2.69 -2.05
N TRP A 179 21.33 2.35 -3.22
CA TRP A 179 20.48 1.18 -3.47
C TRP A 179 21.04 -0.16 -2.95
N THR A 180 22.37 -0.27 -2.90
CA THR A 180 23.10 -1.51 -2.59
C THR A 180 23.15 -1.81 -1.09
N ASN A 181 23.00 -0.79 -0.23
CA ASN A 181 22.89 -0.96 1.23
C ASN A 181 22.00 0.11 1.87
N PRO A 182 20.68 0.07 1.65
CA PRO A 182 19.76 1.01 2.25
C PRO A 182 19.62 0.73 3.76
N ASP A 183 20.06 1.66 4.59
CA ASP A 183 19.76 1.66 6.03
C ASP A 183 18.60 2.62 6.33
N TYR A 184 17.40 2.06 6.46
CA TYR A 184 16.20 2.81 6.86
C TYR A 184 15.93 2.78 8.37
N SER A 185 16.82 2.22 9.19
CA SER A 185 16.62 2.08 10.63
C SER A 185 16.37 3.42 11.32
N GLY A 186 17.09 4.48 10.90
CA GLY A 186 16.93 5.84 11.42
C GLY A 186 15.56 6.47 11.15
N ARG A 187 14.82 6.01 10.13
CA ARG A 187 13.51 6.57 9.75
C ARG A 187 12.40 6.17 10.69
N LYS A 188 12.56 5.06 11.42
CA LYS A 188 11.55 4.60 12.40
C LYS A 188 11.39 5.57 13.57
N GLY A 189 12.42 6.34 13.89
CA GLY A 189 12.40 7.38 14.92
C GLY A 189 12.07 8.78 14.40
N ASP A 190 12.34 9.07 13.12
CA ASP A 190 12.06 10.38 12.54
C ASP A 190 10.61 10.50 12.09
N LYS A 191 9.78 11.16 12.90
CA LYS A 191 8.38 11.47 12.55
C LYS A 191 8.25 12.22 11.22
N SER A 192 9.32 12.84 10.72
CA SER A 192 9.33 13.61 9.47
C SER A 192 9.35 12.78 8.22
N SER A 193 9.87 11.57 8.33
CA SER A 193 9.83 10.56 7.28
C SER A 193 8.44 9.99 7.04
N TRP A 194 7.46 10.26 7.93
CA TRP A 194 6.12 9.67 7.84
C TRP A 194 5.07 10.75 7.59
N GLN A 195 4.36 10.67 6.47
CA GLN A 195 3.18 11.50 6.18
C GLN A 195 1.99 10.58 5.86
N ASN A 196 0.77 11.08 6.06
CA ASN A 196 -0.40 10.32 5.66
C ASN A 196 -0.71 10.61 4.18
N ILE A 197 -1.54 9.81 3.53
CA ILE A 197 -2.29 10.23 2.34
C ILE A 197 -3.75 10.12 2.73
N ILE A 198 -4.52 11.21 2.63
CA ILE A 198 -5.86 11.31 3.20
C ILE A 198 -6.91 11.04 2.13
N MET A 199 -7.75 10.04 2.35
CA MET A 199 -8.75 9.59 1.37
C MET A 199 -9.84 10.63 1.11
N SER A 200 -10.25 11.40 2.14
CA SER A 200 -11.23 12.49 1.98
C SER A 200 -10.74 13.60 1.07
N ASP A 201 -9.43 13.87 1.07
CA ASP A 201 -8.82 14.89 0.22
C ASP A 201 -8.84 14.42 -1.25
N ILE A 202 -8.57 13.14 -1.51
CA ILE A 202 -8.67 12.53 -2.85
C ILE A 202 -10.12 12.56 -3.33
N ARG A 203 -11.07 12.13 -2.49
CA ARG A 203 -12.49 12.12 -2.82
C ARG A 203 -12.98 13.53 -3.15
N TYR A 204 -12.53 14.55 -2.42
CA TYR A 204 -12.81 15.94 -2.76
C TYR A 204 -12.32 16.32 -4.15
N PHE A 205 -11.11 15.91 -4.57
CA PHE A 205 -10.63 16.23 -5.92
C PHE A 205 -11.42 15.56 -7.03
N ILE A 206 -12.14 14.49 -6.72
CA ILE A 206 -12.98 13.74 -7.67
C ILE A 206 -14.40 14.29 -7.68
N SER A 207 -15.02 14.53 -6.51
CA SER A 207 -16.43 14.92 -6.41
C SER A 207 -16.68 16.41 -6.20
N GLU A 208 -15.64 17.18 -5.89
CA GLU A 208 -15.68 18.59 -5.49
C GLU A 208 -16.54 18.90 -4.25
N ASP A 209 -16.91 17.87 -3.49
CA ASP A 209 -17.76 17.99 -2.30
C ASP A 209 -16.96 18.49 -1.09
N LYS A 210 -17.18 19.75 -0.74
CA LYS A 210 -16.51 20.45 0.37
C LYS A 210 -16.90 19.91 1.75
N GLU A 211 -18.03 19.22 1.87
CA GLU A 211 -18.51 18.67 3.14
C GLU A 211 -17.66 17.48 3.60
N LEU A 212 -16.92 16.85 2.68
CA LEU A 212 -15.94 15.80 2.98
C LEU A 212 -14.72 16.32 3.75
N LEU A 213 -14.47 17.63 3.72
CA LEU A 213 -13.24 18.22 4.22
C LEU A 213 -13.39 18.83 5.62
N THR A 214 -12.59 18.31 6.55
CA THR A 214 -12.28 19.00 7.81
C THR A 214 -11.59 20.36 7.56
N PRO A 215 -11.52 21.27 8.55
CA PRO A 215 -10.73 22.51 8.42
C PRO A 215 -9.28 22.26 7.99
N ASP A 216 -8.65 21.21 8.52
CA ASP A 216 -7.31 20.79 8.10
C ASP A 216 -7.28 20.26 6.67
N GLY A 217 -8.30 19.51 6.27
CA GLY A 217 -8.50 19.05 4.89
C GLY A 217 -8.59 20.20 3.91
N LYS A 218 -9.38 21.24 4.21
CA LYS A 218 -9.47 22.46 3.39
C LYS A 218 -8.10 23.11 3.21
N ARG A 219 -7.29 23.21 4.28
CA ARG A 219 -5.92 23.74 4.20
C ARG A 219 -4.98 22.87 3.37
N ARG A 220 -5.05 21.54 3.49
CA ARG A 220 -4.24 20.60 2.69
C ARG A 220 -4.60 20.70 1.21
N VAL A 221 -5.89 20.62 0.90
CA VAL A 221 -6.43 20.73 -0.47
C VAL A 221 -6.02 22.05 -1.14
N SER A 222 -6.20 23.19 -0.47
CA SER A 222 -5.77 24.48 -1.03
C SER A 222 -4.26 24.61 -1.19
N ARG A 223 -3.45 23.86 -0.43
CA ARG A 223 -2.00 23.80 -0.64
C ARG A 223 -1.66 22.88 -1.81
N MET A 224 -2.33 21.74 -1.95
CA MET A 224 -2.17 20.85 -3.11
C MET A 224 -2.47 21.60 -4.41
N GLN A 225 -3.65 22.24 -4.53
CA GLN A 225 -4.05 23.01 -5.72
C GLN A 225 -3.09 24.13 -6.11
N ARG A 226 -2.36 24.70 -5.13
CA ARG A 226 -1.40 25.79 -5.38
C ARG A 226 0.00 25.31 -5.75
N ASN A 227 0.37 24.07 -5.41
CA ASN A 227 1.76 23.60 -5.53
C ASN A 227 1.91 22.41 -6.47
N TYR A 228 0.84 21.68 -6.75
CA TYR A 228 0.84 20.61 -7.76
C TYR A 228 0.15 21.13 -9.03
N GLU A 229 0.97 21.61 -9.97
CA GLU A 229 0.50 22.23 -11.22
C GLU A 229 -0.24 21.24 -12.14
N GLY A 230 0.15 19.95 -12.13
CA GLY A 230 -0.50 18.89 -12.90
C GLY A 230 -1.88 18.47 -12.37
N LEU A 231 -2.22 18.81 -11.12
CA LEU A 231 -3.47 18.37 -10.48
C LEU A 231 -4.75 18.65 -11.30
N PRO A 232 -4.93 19.83 -11.94
CA PRO A 232 -6.12 20.10 -12.73
C PRO A 232 -6.26 19.18 -13.95
N SER A 233 -5.13 18.74 -14.52
CA SER A 233 -5.08 17.90 -15.73
C SER A 233 -5.43 16.44 -15.48
N LEU A 234 -5.36 15.98 -14.22
CA LEU A 234 -5.73 14.61 -13.88
C LEU A 234 -7.19 14.33 -14.22
N GLU A 235 -7.43 13.19 -14.86
CA GLU A 235 -8.76 12.67 -15.08
C GLU A 235 -9.32 12.12 -13.76
N ARG A 236 -10.61 12.37 -13.52
CA ARG A 236 -11.32 11.99 -12.28
C ARG A 236 -12.24 10.85 -12.60
N ARG A 237 -11.97 9.67 -12.06
CA ARG A 237 -12.78 8.48 -12.31
C ARG A 237 -13.39 7.95 -11.03
N THR A 238 -14.60 7.43 -11.16
CA THR A 238 -15.26 6.63 -10.14
C THR A 238 -15.93 5.45 -10.83
N PHE A 239 -15.68 4.24 -10.36
CA PHE A 239 -16.34 3.04 -10.87
C PHE A 239 -16.66 2.07 -9.72
N PRO A 240 -17.69 1.21 -9.87
CA PRO A 240 -18.09 0.28 -8.83
C PRO A 240 -16.98 -0.72 -8.47
N GLY A 241 -16.83 -0.97 -7.17
CA GLY A 241 -16.02 -2.04 -6.61
C GLY A 241 -16.86 -3.20 -6.10
N PRO A 242 -16.20 -4.27 -5.60
CA PRO A 242 -16.91 -5.40 -4.99
C PRO A 242 -17.62 -4.98 -3.70
N ASN A 243 -18.65 -5.72 -3.30
CA ASN A 243 -19.33 -5.56 -2.00
C ASN A 243 -19.93 -4.14 -1.80
N GLY A 244 -20.42 -3.52 -2.88
CA GLY A 244 -21.03 -2.18 -2.84
C GLY A 244 -20.04 -1.04 -2.55
N THR A 245 -18.73 -1.28 -2.67
CA THR A 245 -17.69 -0.26 -2.53
C THR A 245 -17.52 0.55 -3.82
N SER A 246 -16.76 1.64 -3.76
CA SER A 246 -16.36 2.42 -4.94
C SER A 246 -14.84 2.48 -5.09
N LEU A 247 -14.39 2.46 -6.34
CA LEU A 247 -13.01 2.77 -6.70
C LEU A 247 -12.97 4.21 -7.20
N TYR A 248 -12.09 5.00 -6.59
CA TYR A 248 -11.86 6.41 -6.89
C TYR A 248 -10.46 6.55 -7.48
N ALA A 249 -10.31 7.23 -8.61
CA ALA A 249 -9.00 7.42 -9.21
C ALA A 249 -8.78 8.85 -9.70
N LEU A 250 -7.61 9.39 -9.37
CA LEU A 250 -7.01 10.50 -10.10
C LEU A 250 -6.03 9.87 -11.10
N VAL A 251 -6.21 10.13 -12.39
CA VAL A 251 -5.51 9.40 -13.46
C VAL A 251 -4.72 10.39 -14.30
N GLU A 252 -3.48 10.06 -14.64
CA GLU A 252 -2.67 10.90 -15.53
C GLU A 252 -3.28 10.84 -16.95
N PRO A 253 -3.22 11.94 -17.73
CA PRO A 253 -3.87 12.01 -19.04
C PRO A 253 -3.47 10.90 -20.03
N ASP A 254 -2.25 10.37 -19.92
CA ASP A 254 -1.72 9.28 -20.74
C ASP A 254 -2.05 7.88 -20.19
N HIS A 255 -2.54 7.77 -18.96
CA HIS A 255 -2.91 6.52 -18.30
C HIS A 255 -4.41 6.20 -18.34
N VAL A 256 -5.20 6.96 -19.11
CA VAL A 256 -6.65 6.80 -19.24
C VAL A 256 -7.03 5.38 -19.72
N SER A 257 -6.36 4.89 -20.76
CA SER A 257 -6.60 3.54 -21.32
C SER A 257 -6.19 2.39 -20.37
N LEU A 258 -5.18 2.63 -19.53
CA LEU A 258 -4.81 1.73 -18.45
C LEU A 258 -5.97 1.60 -17.46
N PHE A 259 -6.60 2.70 -17.07
CA PHE A 259 -7.74 2.68 -16.15
C PHE A 259 -9.02 2.10 -16.77
N ASP A 260 -9.21 2.19 -18.09
CA ASP A 260 -10.27 1.41 -18.77
C ASP A 260 -10.05 -0.10 -18.62
N THR A 261 -8.78 -0.53 -18.63
CA THR A 261 -8.42 -1.94 -18.44
C THR A 261 -8.54 -2.37 -16.99
N ILE A 262 -8.16 -1.51 -16.04
CA ILE A 262 -8.41 -1.72 -14.60
C ILE A 262 -9.92 -1.88 -14.33
N GLU A 263 -10.77 -1.01 -14.89
CA GLU A 263 -12.21 -1.09 -14.68
C GLU A 263 -12.79 -2.41 -15.20
N ARG A 264 -12.37 -2.85 -16.40
CA ARG A 264 -12.76 -4.17 -16.95
C ARG A 264 -12.29 -5.32 -16.07
N GLN A 265 -11.05 -5.27 -15.60
CA GLN A 265 -10.50 -6.27 -14.69
C GLN A 265 -11.32 -6.35 -13.40
N VAL A 266 -11.58 -5.21 -12.75
CA VAL A 266 -12.39 -5.14 -11.53
C VAL A 266 -13.76 -5.75 -11.78
N LYS A 267 -14.45 -5.35 -12.86
CA LYS A 267 -15.76 -5.91 -13.22
C LYS A 267 -15.73 -7.43 -13.38
N SER A 268 -14.66 -7.99 -13.93
CA SER A 268 -14.51 -9.44 -14.07
C SER A 268 -14.29 -10.17 -12.74
N GLN A 269 -13.77 -9.49 -11.72
CA GLN A 269 -13.45 -10.06 -10.41
C GLN A 269 -14.53 -9.81 -9.34
N ILE A 270 -15.55 -8.97 -9.62
CA ILE A 270 -16.55 -8.58 -8.61
C ILE A 270 -17.20 -9.81 -7.95
N LEU A 271 -17.71 -10.75 -8.75
CA LEU A 271 -18.43 -11.92 -8.21
C LEU A 271 -17.53 -12.81 -7.35
N ASP A 272 -16.30 -13.06 -7.80
CA ASP A 272 -15.32 -13.85 -7.05
C ASP A 272 -15.00 -13.18 -5.70
N LEU A 273 -14.78 -11.86 -5.71
CA LEU A 273 -14.48 -11.10 -4.48
C LEU A 273 -15.67 -11.03 -3.53
N GLU A 274 -16.90 -10.94 -4.04
CA GLU A 274 -18.13 -10.99 -3.23
C GLU A 274 -18.33 -12.37 -2.60
N GLU A 275 -18.07 -13.44 -3.34
CA GLU A 275 -18.08 -14.81 -2.82
C GLU A 275 -17.02 -14.99 -1.72
N ILE A 276 -15.79 -14.51 -1.95
CA ILE A 276 -14.71 -14.56 -0.97
C ILE A 276 -15.10 -13.78 0.29
N THR A 277 -15.65 -12.57 0.16
CA THR A 277 -16.11 -11.77 1.31
C THR A 277 -17.17 -12.52 2.12
N ALA A 278 -18.19 -13.07 1.47
CA ALA A 278 -19.23 -13.85 2.13
C ALA A 278 -18.64 -15.08 2.85
N ALA A 279 -17.68 -15.77 2.22
CA ALA A 279 -17.00 -16.91 2.82
C ALA A 279 -16.12 -16.51 4.01
N ARG A 280 -15.47 -15.34 3.96
CA ARG A 280 -14.70 -14.77 5.09
C ARG A 280 -15.61 -14.49 6.27
N GLU A 281 -16.76 -13.83 6.04
CA GLU A 281 -17.77 -13.56 7.06
C GLU A 281 -18.28 -14.85 7.71
N ALA A 282 -18.63 -15.85 6.90
CA ALA A 282 -19.07 -17.16 7.37
C ALA A 282 -17.99 -17.93 8.16
N SER A 283 -16.70 -17.64 7.90
CA SER A 283 -15.56 -18.29 8.56
C SER A 283 -15.13 -17.62 9.87
N VAL A 284 -15.62 -16.41 10.18
CA VAL A 284 -15.27 -15.70 11.42
C VAL A 284 -15.54 -16.53 12.70
N PRO A 285 -16.67 -17.26 12.85
CA PRO A 285 -16.91 -18.10 14.02
C PRO A 285 -15.85 -19.20 14.23
N LEU A 286 -15.21 -19.70 13.16
CA LEU A 286 -14.16 -20.70 13.24
C LEU A 286 -12.93 -20.17 14.00
N LEU A 287 -12.68 -18.85 13.94
CA LEU A 287 -11.56 -18.23 14.65
C LEU A 287 -11.68 -18.37 16.17
N GLN A 288 -12.90 -18.48 16.70
CA GLN A 288 -13.15 -18.62 18.14
C GLN A 288 -12.80 -20.02 18.66
N ARG A 289 -12.65 -21.00 17.76
CA ARG A 289 -12.32 -22.39 18.09
C ARG A 289 -10.82 -22.62 18.26
N PHE A 290 -9.96 -21.67 17.86
CA PHE A 290 -8.54 -21.73 18.18
C PHE A 290 -8.35 -21.62 19.70
N ALA A 291 -7.78 -22.66 20.31
CA ALA A 291 -7.44 -22.66 21.72
C ALA A 291 -6.00 -22.17 21.90
N THR A 292 -5.79 -21.25 22.83
CA THR A 292 -4.44 -20.95 23.31
C THR A 292 -4.15 -21.89 24.47
N ILE A 293 -3.29 -22.90 24.26
CA ILE A 293 -2.84 -23.74 25.36
C ILE A 293 -1.61 -23.09 25.95
N THR A 294 -1.68 -22.77 27.24
CA THR A 294 -0.48 -22.40 27.99
C THR A 294 0.23 -23.69 28.33
N VAL A 295 1.35 -23.98 27.68
CA VAL A 295 2.15 -25.15 28.03
C VAL A 295 2.84 -24.80 29.36
N PRO A 296 2.59 -25.55 30.46
CA PRO A 296 3.35 -25.34 31.68
C PRO A 296 4.83 -25.63 31.40
N PRO A 297 5.76 -24.82 31.95
CA PRO A 297 7.17 -25.06 31.73
C PRO A 297 7.53 -26.45 32.27
N LEU A 298 8.25 -27.23 31.47
CA LEU A 298 8.74 -28.56 31.85
C LEU A 298 9.77 -28.51 33.00
N PHE A 299 10.30 -27.32 33.32
CA PHE A 299 11.23 -27.05 34.42
C PHE A 299 10.90 -25.69 35.06
N GLU A 300 10.87 -25.62 36.39
CA GLU A 300 10.42 -24.44 37.16
C GLU A 300 11.28 -23.17 36.98
N ASP A 301 12.45 -23.26 36.34
CA ASP A 301 13.47 -22.20 36.37
C ASP A 301 13.71 -21.43 35.05
N VAL A 302 12.89 -21.61 34.02
CA VAL A 302 12.99 -20.81 32.78
C VAL A 302 11.72 -20.01 32.56
N GLY A 303 11.72 -18.79 33.10
CA GLY A 303 10.63 -17.83 32.93
C GLY A 303 10.48 -17.35 31.49
N VAL A 304 9.78 -18.11 30.64
CA VAL A 304 8.86 -17.62 29.59
C VAL A 304 7.84 -18.72 29.33
N ARG A 305 6.55 -18.48 29.61
CA ARG A 305 5.46 -19.37 29.19
C ARG A 305 5.35 -19.31 27.66
N ALA A 306 5.69 -20.38 26.95
CA ALA A 306 5.35 -20.52 25.54
C ALA A 306 3.85 -20.86 25.44
N ALA A 307 3.07 -19.96 24.86
CA ALA A 307 1.70 -20.26 24.48
C ALA A 307 1.75 -20.99 23.13
N GLU A 308 1.40 -22.27 23.11
CA GLU A 308 1.17 -22.98 21.86
C GLU A 308 -0.29 -22.79 21.46
N LEU A 309 -0.49 -22.36 20.22
CA LEU A 309 -1.82 -22.23 19.68
C LEU A 309 -2.23 -23.56 19.06
N VAL A 310 -3.24 -24.19 19.63
CA VAL A 310 -3.65 -25.55 19.27
C VAL A 310 -5.02 -25.47 18.58
N HIS A 311 -5.10 -26.10 17.40
CA HIS A 311 -6.27 -26.09 16.52
C HIS A 311 -7.06 -27.41 16.60
N ASN A 312 -6.90 -28.20 17.67
CA ASN A 312 -7.48 -29.55 17.88
C ASN A 312 -9.02 -29.62 17.77
N THR A 313 -9.70 -28.50 17.55
CA THR A 313 -11.15 -28.39 17.42
C THR A 313 -11.60 -28.14 15.98
N LEU A 314 -10.72 -27.82 15.04
CA LEU A 314 -11.05 -27.58 13.62
C LEU A 314 -10.75 -28.83 12.80
N SER A 315 -11.64 -29.17 11.88
CA SER A 315 -11.40 -30.18 10.84
C SER A 315 -10.40 -29.66 9.79
N GLU A 316 -9.81 -30.57 9.02
CA GLU A 316 -8.93 -30.22 7.91
C GLU A 316 -9.62 -29.33 6.87
N GLU A 317 -10.88 -29.63 6.54
CA GLU A 317 -11.69 -28.83 5.61
C GLU A 317 -11.90 -27.39 6.09
N GLU A 318 -12.13 -27.21 7.39
CA GLU A 318 -12.27 -25.88 8.01
C GLU A 318 -10.96 -25.09 7.99
N LEU A 319 -9.83 -25.77 8.20
CA LEU A 319 -8.50 -25.15 8.10
C LEU A 319 -8.18 -24.72 6.66
N LEU A 320 -8.43 -25.60 5.69
CA LEU A 320 -8.27 -25.29 4.27
C LEU A 320 -9.17 -24.13 3.84
N THR A 321 -10.40 -24.08 4.37
CA THR A 321 -11.31 -22.97 4.13
C THR A 321 -10.74 -21.66 4.68
N LEU A 322 -10.28 -21.65 5.93
CA LEU A 322 -9.67 -20.48 6.56
C LEU A 322 -8.42 -19.99 5.80
N GLU A 323 -7.56 -20.92 5.40
CA GLU A 323 -6.37 -20.60 4.63
C GLU A 323 -6.71 -19.97 3.29
N ARG A 324 -7.61 -20.60 2.52
CA ARG A 324 -8.07 -20.12 1.21
C ARG A 324 -8.64 -18.70 1.31
N VAL A 325 -9.57 -18.46 2.23
CA VAL A 325 -10.24 -17.15 2.33
C VAL A 325 -9.34 -16.06 2.93
N ALA A 326 -8.34 -16.42 3.74
CA ALA A 326 -7.29 -15.50 4.20
C ALA A 326 -6.28 -15.12 3.10
N GLN A 327 -6.20 -15.93 2.04
CA GLN A 327 -5.40 -15.67 0.85
C GLN A 327 -6.19 -14.98 -0.27
N TRP A 328 -7.47 -14.65 -0.04
CA TRP A 328 -8.37 -14.09 -1.06
C TRP A 328 -8.54 -14.99 -2.31
N MET A 329 -8.58 -16.31 -2.11
CA MET A 329 -8.75 -17.26 -3.22
C MET A 329 -10.22 -17.69 -3.40
N PRO A 330 -10.75 -17.73 -4.64
CA PRO A 330 -12.12 -18.20 -4.90
C PRO A 330 -12.27 -19.71 -4.62
N SER A 331 -13.50 -20.21 -4.46
CA SER A 331 -13.74 -21.62 -4.11
C SER A 331 -13.48 -22.61 -5.26
N LYS A 332 -13.51 -22.16 -6.52
CA LYS A 332 -13.27 -22.97 -7.71
C LYS A 332 -12.55 -22.14 -8.79
N ARG A 333 -11.71 -22.79 -9.60
CA ARG A 333 -11.37 -22.39 -10.97
C ARG A 333 -11.66 -23.54 -11.90
#